data_AF-A0A7K2YF54-F1
#
_entry.id   AF-A0A7K2YF54-F1
#
_cell.length_a   1.000
_cell.length_b   1.000
_cell.length_c   1.000
_cell.angle_alpha   90.00
_cell.angle_beta   90.00
_cell.angle_gamma   90.00
#
_symmetry.space_group_name_H-M   'P 1'
#
loop_
_entity.id
_entity.type
_entity.pdbx_description
1 polymer ?
#
loop_
_entity_poly.entity_id
_entity_poly.type
_entity_poly.pdbx_seq_one_letter_code
_entity_poly.pdbx_strand_id
1 'polypeptide(L)'
;MLLSVAVGSKNVPLATVWDGLFHYDGSNDHVIVRDLRLPRTLLGVLVGMALGVAGAVIQAVGRNPLADPGILGVNAGAGFAAVLAIALFDLTDLRA
;
A
#
# COMPACT_ATOMS: atom_id res chain seq x y z
N MET A 1 -10.13 2.71 6.42
CA MET A 1 -10.30 1.65 5.41
C MET A 1 -11.55 1.85 4.56
N LEU A 2 -12.77 1.82 5.13
CA LEU A 2 -14.04 1.87 4.38
C LEU A 2 -14.13 3.03 3.37
N LEU A 3 -13.75 4.24 3.78
CA LEU A 3 -13.74 5.40 2.87
C LEU A 3 -12.77 5.24 1.70
N SER A 4 -11.61 4.62 1.92
CA SER A 4 -10.60 4.40 0.88
C SER A 4 -10.96 3.26 -0.08
N VAL A 5 -11.87 2.37 0.30
CA VAL A 5 -12.44 1.36 -0.62
C VAL A 5 -13.56 1.99 -1.45
N ALA A 6 -14.36 2.87 -0.85
CA ALA A 6 -15.47 3.55 -1.52
C ALA A 6 -15.02 4.64 -2.52
N VAL A 7 -13.96 5.38 -2.19
CA VAL A 7 -13.45 6.48 -3.02
C VAL A 7 -12.39 5.99 -3.99
N GLY A 8 -12.55 6.28 -5.28
CA GLY A 8 -11.57 5.98 -6.31
C GLY A 8 -11.83 6.77 -7.60
N SER A 9 -10.99 6.58 -8.62
CA SER A 9 -11.07 7.29 -9.90
C SER A 9 -12.39 7.08 -10.65
N LYS A 10 -13.04 5.93 -10.43
CA LYS A 10 -14.40 5.64 -10.91
C LYS A 10 -15.41 5.80 -9.78
N ASN A 11 -16.47 6.57 -10.02
CA ASN A 11 -17.58 6.66 -9.06
C ASN A 11 -18.35 5.34 -9.06
N VAL A 12 -18.24 4.59 -7.96
CA VAL A 12 -18.97 3.34 -7.72
C VAL A 12 -19.91 3.59 -6.54
N PRO A 13 -21.23 3.34 -6.67
CA PRO A 13 -22.18 3.52 -5.57
C PRO A 13 -21.79 2.69 -4.34
N LEU A 14 -22.02 3.22 -3.14
CA LEU A 14 -21.69 2.55 -1.87
C LEU A 14 -22.34 1.16 -1.74
N ALA A 15 -23.55 0.99 -2.28
CA ALA A 15 -24.23 -0.31 -2.35
C ALA A 15 -23.43 -1.33 -3.18
N THR A 16 -22.96 -0.93 -4.36
CA THR A 16 -22.13 -1.76 -5.25
C THR A 16 -20.75 -2.05 -4.66
N VAL A 17 -20.21 -1.18 -3.81
CA VAL A 17 -18.97 -1.47 -3.06
C VAL A 17 -19.19 -2.55 -2.01
N TRP A 18 -20.34 -2.52 -1.32
CA TRP A 18 -20.74 -3.54 -0.35
C TRP A 18 -20.98 -4.89 -1.03
N ASP A 19 -21.71 -4.89 -2.15
CA ASP A 19 -21.95 -6.09 -2.93
C ASP A 19 -20.67 -6.63 -3.57
N GLY A 20 -19.78 -5.77 -4.08
CA GLY A 20 -18.48 -6.22 -4.58
C GLY A 20 -17.60 -6.88 -3.52
N LEU A 21 -17.82 -6.60 -2.23
CA LEU A 21 -17.10 -7.18 -1.12
C LEU A 21 -17.67 -8.54 -0.67
N PHE A 22 -19.00 -8.67 -0.62
CA PHE A 22 -19.68 -9.84 -0.06
C PHE A 22 -20.42 -10.72 -1.10
N HIS A 23 -20.87 -10.14 -2.20
CA HIS A 23 -21.65 -10.77 -3.27
C HIS A 23 -21.04 -10.48 -4.66
N TYR A 24 -19.82 -11.00 -4.88
CA TYR A 24 -19.07 -10.75 -6.10
C TYR A 24 -19.69 -11.45 -7.32
N ASP A 25 -19.91 -10.66 -8.37
CA ASP A 25 -20.57 -11.09 -9.62
C ASP A 25 -19.66 -11.01 -10.86
N GLY A 26 -18.40 -10.57 -10.70
CA GLY A 26 -17.46 -10.40 -11.81
C GLY A 26 -17.67 -9.16 -12.68
N SER A 27 -18.58 -8.25 -12.30
CA SER A 27 -18.73 -6.97 -12.99
C SER A 27 -17.46 -6.12 -12.89
N ASN A 28 -17.24 -5.24 -13.88
CA ASN A 28 -16.08 -4.35 -13.89
C ASN A 28 -15.94 -3.51 -12.60
N ASP A 29 -17.06 -3.12 -11.98
CA ASP A 29 -17.05 -2.36 -10.73
C ASP A 29 -16.61 -3.22 -9.54
N HIS A 30 -17.05 -4.47 -9.49
CA HIS A 30 -16.64 -5.40 -8.44
C HIS A 30 -15.18 -5.83 -8.58
N VAL A 31 -14.68 -6.02 -9.81
CA VAL A 31 -13.25 -6.26 -10.09
C VAL A 31 -12.41 -5.08 -9.58
N ILE A 32 -12.81 -3.84 -9.87
CA ILE A 32 -12.11 -2.65 -9.38
C ILE A 32 -12.08 -2.62 -7.84
N VAL A 33 -13.20 -2.91 -7.19
CA VAL A 33 -13.30 -2.91 -5.72
C VAL A 33 -12.40 -3.99 -5.11
N ARG A 34 -12.46 -5.22 -5.64
CA ARG A 34 -11.84 -6.40 -5.03
C ARG A 34 -10.36 -6.60 -5.40
N ASP A 35 -9.98 -6.28 -6.65
CA ASP A 35 -8.64 -6.59 -7.17
C ASP A 35 -7.72 -5.37 -7.18
N LEU A 36 -8.27 -4.14 -7.17
CA LEU A 36 -7.47 -2.92 -7.16
C LEU A 36 -7.58 -2.17 -5.81
N ARG A 37 -8.80 -1.87 -5.34
CA ARG A 37 -8.99 -0.99 -4.17
C ARG A 37 -8.74 -1.69 -2.85
N LEU A 38 -9.26 -2.91 -2.69
CA LEU A 38 -9.10 -3.68 -1.46
C LEU A 38 -7.62 -4.04 -1.18
N PRO A 39 -6.83 -4.55 -2.14
CA PRO A 39 -5.42 -4.86 -1.89
C PRO A 39 -4.62 -3.59 -1.57
N ARG A 40 -4.88 -2.49 -2.27
CA ARG A 40 -4.24 -1.18 -2.00
C ARG A 40 -4.55 -0.67 -0.59
N THR A 41 -5.79 -0.80 -0.13
CA THR A 41 -6.18 -0.35 1.22
C THR A 41 -5.57 -1.20 2.32
N LEU A 42 -5.52 -2.52 2.12
CA LEU A 42 -4.83 -3.44 3.02
C LEU A 42 -3.34 -3.09 3.11
N LEU A 43 -2.67 -2.94 1.97
CA LEU A 43 -1.26 -2.54 1.93
C LEU A 43 -1.02 -1.20 2.62
N GLY A 44 -1.87 -0.20 2.37
CA GLY A 44 -1.75 1.12 3.01
C GLY A 44 -1.83 1.04 4.54
N VAL A 45 -2.70 0.20 5.09
CA VAL A 45 -2.80 0.03 6.55
C VAL A 45 -1.64 -0.77 7.10
N LEU A 46 -1.23 -1.86 6.44
CA LEU A 46 -0.07 -2.65 6.86
C LEU A 46 1.21 -1.81 6.88
N VAL A 47 1.45 -1.04 5.82
CA VAL A 47 2.58 -0.11 5.72
C VAL A 47 2.49 0.96 6.79
N GLY A 48 1.31 1.58 6.99
CA GLY A 48 1.11 2.59 8.04
C GLY A 48 1.41 2.05 9.44
N MET A 49 0.96 0.83 9.77
CA MET A 49 1.27 0.17 11.04
C MET A 49 2.75 -0.11 11.18
N ALA A 50 3.40 -0.65 10.14
CA ALA A 50 4.83 -0.95 10.16
C ALA A 50 5.67 0.32 10.36
N LEU A 51 5.35 1.41 9.66
CA LEU A 51 6.02 2.70 9.81
C LEU A 51 5.79 3.31 11.21
N GLY A 52 4.57 3.21 11.74
CA GLY A 52 4.25 3.65 13.09
C GLY A 52 5.08 2.92 14.16
N VAL A 53 5.18 1.58 14.04
CA VAL A 53 6.00 0.76 14.95
C VAL A 53 7.49 1.08 14.80
N ALA A 54 8.00 1.16 13.57
CA ALA A 54 9.40 1.50 13.31
C ALA A 54 9.78 2.87 13.89
N GLY A 55 8.91 3.87 13.71
CA GLY A 55 9.06 5.20 14.30
C GLY A 55 9.08 5.15 15.83
N ALA A 56 8.10 4.48 16.45
CA ALA A 56 8.03 4.37 17.91
C ALA A 56 9.27 3.69 18.50
N VAL A 57 9.77 2.62 17.88
CA VAL A 57 10.97 1.91 18.33
C VAL A 57 12.21 2.80 18.25
N ILE A 58 12.41 3.51 17.13
CA ILE A 58 13.60 4.35 16.92
C ILE A 58 13.56 5.60 17.79
N GLN A 59 12.39 6.21 17.97
CA GLN A 59 12.20 7.30 18.92
C GLN A 59 12.49 6.86 20.35
N ALA A 60 12.06 5.65 20.75
CA ALA A 60 12.32 5.10 22.08
C ALA A 60 13.80 4.78 22.33
N VAL A 61 14.46 4.11 21.37
CA VAL A 61 15.89 3.77 21.45
C VAL A 61 16.76 5.03 21.42
N GLY A 62 16.45 5.96 20.52
CA GLY A 62 17.16 7.22 20.40
C GLY A 62 16.86 8.21 21.52
N ARG A 63 15.83 7.94 22.35
CA ARG A 63 15.29 8.85 23.38
C ARG A 63 15.08 10.27 22.82
N ASN A 64 14.69 10.33 21.55
CA ASN A 64 14.57 11.56 20.79
C ASN A 64 13.29 11.47 19.95
N PRO A 65 12.24 12.26 20.27
CA PRO A 65 10.99 12.24 19.53
C PRO A 65 11.13 12.69 18.06
N LEU A 66 12.27 13.30 17.69
CA LEU A 66 12.59 13.68 16.31
C LEU A 66 13.39 12.61 15.55
N ALA A 67 13.73 11.48 16.18
CA ALA A 67 14.46 10.42 15.51
C ALA A 67 13.57 9.75 14.44
N ASP A 68 14.07 9.72 13.20
CA ASP A 68 13.38 9.15 12.05
C ASP A 68 14.00 7.79 11.68
N PRO A 69 13.19 6.73 11.43
CA PRO A 69 13.66 5.47 10.87
C PRO A 69 14.55 5.60 9.62
N GLY A 70 14.36 6.63 8.81
CA GLY A 70 15.15 6.86 7.60
C GLY A 70 16.64 7.08 7.86
N ILE A 71 17.05 7.52 9.06
CA ILE A 71 18.45 7.79 9.41
C ILE A 71 19.31 6.52 9.39
N LEU A 72 18.71 5.34 9.55
CA LEU A 72 19.42 4.04 9.47
C LEU A 72 19.81 3.65 8.03
N GLY A 73 19.44 4.45 7.02
CA GLY A 73 19.79 4.21 5.62
C GLY A 73 18.94 3.14 4.92
N VAL A 74 17.91 2.61 5.59
CA VAL A 74 17.02 1.55 5.05
C VAL A 74 16.32 2.00 3.78
N ASN A 75 15.85 3.26 3.71
CA ASN A 75 15.20 3.82 2.53
C ASN A 75 16.16 3.93 1.33
N ALA A 76 17.40 4.35 1.57
CA ALA A 76 18.42 4.45 0.52
C ALA A 76 18.81 3.06 0.00
N GLY A 77 18.98 2.08 0.90
CA GLY A 77 19.26 0.70 0.52
C GLY A 77 18.12 0.05 -0.26
N ALA A 78 16.87 0.25 0.17
CA ALA A 78 15.69 -0.26 -0.54
C ALA A 78 15.55 0.36 -1.93
N GLY A 79 15.75 1.68 -2.06
CA GLY A 79 15.73 2.37 -3.35
C GLY A 79 16.82 1.87 -4.29
N PHE A 80 18.05 1.72 -3.79
CA PHE A 80 19.15 1.14 -4.56
C PHE A 80 18.84 -0.28 -5.05
N ALA A 81 18.33 -1.15 -4.16
CA ALA A 81 17.97 -2.52 -4.52
C ALA A 81 16.82 -2.57 -5.56
N ALA A 82 15.83 -1.69 -5.44
CA ALA A 82 14.74 -1.59 -6.41
C ALA A 82 15.24 -1.19 -7.81
N VAL A 83 16.09 -0.17 -7.88
CA VAL A 83 16.70 0.26 -9.15
C VAL A 83 17.58 -0.83 -9.75
N LEU A 84 18.39 -1.49 -8.92
CA LEU A 84 19.23 -2.61 -9.35
C LEU A 84 18.39 -3.77 -9.89
N ALA A 85 17.28 -4.09 -9.22
CA ALA A 85 16.36 -5.13 -9.69
C ALA A 85 15.75 -4.77 -11.04
N ILE A 86 15.28 -3.54 -11.23
CA ILE A 86 14.73 -3.08 -12.51
C ILE A 86 15.80 -3.16 -13.61
N ALA A 87 17.03 -2.72 -13.32
CA ALA A 87 18.13 -2.66 -14.28
C ALA A 87 18.67 -4.05 -14.67
N LEU A 88 18.74 -4.99 -13.72
CA LEU A 88 19.31 -6.33 -13.97
C LEU A 88 18.29 -7.34 -14.49
N PHE A 89 17.02 -7.22 -14.11
CA PHE A 89 15.96 -8.16 -14.50
C PHE A 89 15.04 -7.62 -15.60
N ASP A 90 15.36 -6.47 -16.18
CA ASP A 90 14.58 -5.79 -17.23
C ASP A 90 13.08 -5.73 -16.89
N LEU A 91 12.76 -5.29 -15.66
CA LEU A 91 11.39 -5.15 -15.16
C LEU A 91 10.70 -3.91 -15.74
N THR A 92 10.82 -3.72 -17.04
CA THR A 92 10.32 -2.55 -17.77
C THR A 92 8.90 -2.74 -18.31
N ASP A 93 8.42 -3.99 -18.39
CA ASP A 93 7.10 -4.35 -18.91
C ASP A 93 6.13 -4.82 -17.79
N LEU A 94 4.95 -4.20 -17.70
CA LEU A 94 3.87 -4.56 -16.77
C LEU A 94 2.95 -5.67 -17.32
N ARG A 95 3.42 -6.42 -18.33
CA ARG A 95 2.72 -7.53 -18.98
C ARG A 95 3.36 -8.85 -18.58
N ALA A 96 3.10 -9.30 -17.37
CA ALA A 96 3.27 -10.69 -16.94
C ALA A 96 1.97 -11.17 -16.31
#